data_AF-A0A225WWK8-F1
#
_entry.id   AF-A0A225WWK8-F1
#
_cell.length_a   1.000
_cell.length_b   1.000
_cell.length_c   1.000
_cell.angle_alpha   90.00
_cell.angle_beta   90.00
_cell.angle_gamma   90.00
#
_symmetry.space_group_name_H-M   'P 1'
#
loop_
_entity.id
_entity.type
_entity.pdbx_description
1 polymer ?
#
loop_
_entity_poly.entity_id
_entity_poly.type
_entity_poly.pdbx_seq_one_letter_code
_entity_poly.pdbx_strand_id
1 'polypeptide(L)' 'MPRGKKDGVIDLLKNVSGFALPDTMTALMGLSGAGKTTVMDVVTGRKAGVIIHSKIVINELTHM' A
#
# COMPACT_ATOMS: atom_id res chain seq x y z
N MET A 1 -8.01 26.85 18.04
CA MET A 1 -7.88 27.11 16.58
C MET A 1 -8.31 25.86 15.83
N PRO A 2 -9.40 25.87 15.03
CA PRO A 2 -9.80 24.70 14.26
C PRO A 2 -8.93 24.60 13.00
N ARG A 3 -8.18 23.50 12.89
CA ARG A 3 -7.32 23.17 11.74
C ARG A 3 -8.25 22.71 10.62
N GLY A 4 -8.41 23.53 9.58
CA GLY A 4 -9.22 23.19 8.41
C GLY A 4 -8.74 21.87 7.81
N LYS A 5 -9.58 20.83 7.91
CA LYS A 5 -9.36 19.55 7.24
C LYS A 5 -9.57 19.82 5.76
N LYS A 6 -8.51 19.71 4.96
CA LYS A 6 -8.63 19.69 3.51
C LYS A 6 -9.28 18.35 3.16
N ASP A 7 -10.57 18.37 2.79
CA ASP A 7 -11.29 17.23 2.25
C ASP A 7 -10.84 16.97 0.81
N GLY A 8 -9.55 16.69 0.64
CA GLY A 8 -8.93 16.35 -0.63
C GLY A 8 -8.59 14.87 -0.67
N VAL A 9 -8.76 14.24 -1.83
CA VAL A 9 -8.18 12.93 -2.10
C VAL A 9 -6.65 13.08 -2.05
N ILE A 10 -5.99 12.30 -1.19
CA ILE A 10 -4.53 12.30 -1.02
C ILE A 10 -3.99 10.97 -1.55
N ASP A 11 -3.01 11.04 -2.44
CA ASP A 11 -2.27 9.86 -2.88
C ASP A 11 -1.38 9.36 -1.74
N LEU A 12 -1.73 8.20 -1.17
CA LEU A 12 -0.94 7.55 -0.12
C LEU A 12 0.33 6.89 -0.66
N LEU A 13 0.23 6.28 -1.85
CA LEU A 13 1.32 5.57 -2.53
C LEU A 13 1.35 6.03 -3.98
N LYS A 14 2.55 6.28 -4.51
CA LYS A 14 2.74 6.78 -5.87
C LYS A 14 3.63 5.82 -6.64
N ASN A 15 3.05 5.17 -7.65
CA ASN A 15 3.76 4.31 -8.59
C ASN A 15 4.71 3.29 -7.93
N VAL A 16 4.20 2.54 -6.95
CA VAL A 16 4.97 1.52 -6.23
C VAL A 16 4.80 0.17 -6.91
N SER A 17 5.90 -0.50 -7.22
CA SER A 17 5.93 -1.85 -7.80
C SER A 17 6.91 -2.74 -7.04
N GLY A 18 6.60 -4.03 -6.93
CA GLY A 18 7.50 -5.01 -6.34
C GLY A 18 6.97 -6.43 -6.55
N PHE A 19 7.82 -7.41 -6.30
CA PHE A 19 7.48 -8.82 -6.30
C PHE A 19 8.17 -9.52 -5.14
N ALA A 20 7.59 -10.62 -4.67
CA ALA A 20 8.21 -11.52 -3.71
C ALA A 20 8.45 -12.85 -4.41
N LEU A 21 9.63 -13.45 -4.18
CA LEU A 21 9.94 -14.76 -4.74
C LEU A 21 9.24 -15.86 -3.92
N PRO A 22 8.71 -16.91 -4.57
CA PRO A 22 8.24 -18.10 -3.88
C PRO A 22 9.31 -18.66 -2.94
N ASP A 23 8.89 -19.27 -1.84
CA ASP A 23 9.75 -19.90 -0.82
C ASP A 23 10.77 -18.95 -0.15
N THR A 24 10.58 -17.63 -0.27
CA THR A 24 11.42 -16.63 0.39
C THR A 24 10.63 -15.68 1.28
N MET A 25 11.27 -15.19 2.33
CA MET A 25 10.73 -14.11 3.16
C MET A 25 11.26 -12.76 2.66
N THR A 26 10.37 -11.94 2.10
CA THR A 26 10.70 -10.57 1.67
C THR A 26 10.35 -9.58 2.78
N ALA A 27 11.32 -8.79 3.23
CA ALA A 27 11.12 -7.76 4.25
C ALA A 27 11.11 -6.34 3.63
N LEU A 28 10.16 -5.50 4.06
CA LEU A 28 10.09 -4.09 3.67
C LEU A 28 10.74 -3.21 4.74
N MET A 29 11.84 -2.53 4.39
CA MET A 29 12.68 -1.75 5.32
C MET A 29 12.84 -0.28 4.90
N GLY A 30 13.19 0.61 5.84
CA GLY A 30 13.38 2.05 5.59
C GLY A 30 13.09 2.95 6.81
N LEU A 31 13.19 4.26 6.64
CA LEU A 31 12.97 5.27 7.69
C LEU A 31 11.51 5.28 8.20
N SER A 32 11.30 5.71 9.45
CA SER A 32 9.95 5.91 10.00
C SER A 32 9.18 6.95 9.18
N GLY A 33 7.90 6.67 8.86
CA GLY A 33 7.08 7.53 8.00
C GLY A 33 7.25 7.31 6.49
N ALA A 34 8.14 6.42 6.03
CA ALA A 34 8.32 6.12 4.60
C ALA A 34 7.13 5.38 3.93
N GLY A 35 6.06 5.07 4.66
CA GLY A 35 4.88 4.41 4.09
C GLY A 35 4.93 2.88 4.06
N LYS A 36 5.89 2.23 4.74
CA LYS A 36 6.05 0.77 4.76
C LYS A 36 4.78 0.04 5.22
N THR A 37 4.27 0.43 6.38
CA THR A 37 3.02 -0.11 6.92
C THR A 37 1.85 0.20 5.99
N THR A 38 1.86 1.35 5.31
CA THR A 38 0.81 1.71 4.35
C THR A 38 0.80 0.80 3.12
N VAL A 39 1.97 0.46 2.56
CA VAL A 39 2.07 -0.54 1.48
C VAL A 39 1.52 -1.89 1.95
N MET A 40 1.93 -2.32 3.15
CA MET A 40 1.50 -3.61 3.68
C MET A 40 -0.01 -3.64 3.98
N ASP A 41 -0.57 -2.55 4.50
CA ASP A 41 -2.01 -2.42 4.77
C ASP A 41 -2.84 -2.42 3.47
N VAL A 42 -2.32 -1.82 2.39
CA VAL A 42 -2.99 -1.82 1.07
C VAL A 42 -2.95 -3.21 0.45
N VAL A 43 -1.78 -3.88 0.47
CA VAL A 43 -1.64 -5.24 -0.10
C VAL A 43 -2.49 -6.27 0.65
N THR A 44 -2.62 -6.12 1.98
CA THR A 44 -3.43 -7.03 2.81
C THR A 44 -4.91 -6.65 2.89
N GLY A 45 -5.34 -5.57 2.20
CA GLY A 45 -6.73 -5.09 2.23
C GLY A 45 -7.17 -4.53 3.59
N ARG A 46 -6.24 -4.22 4.50
CA ARG A 46 -6.53 -3.71 5.85
C ARG A 46 -6.82 -2.21 5.88
N LYS A 47 -6.54 -1.49 4.80
CA LYS A 47 -6.79 -0.04 4.71
C LYS A 47 -8.21 0.24 4.20
N ALA A 48 -9.08 0.74 5.08
CA ALA A 48 -10.43 1.18 4.72
C ALA A 48 -10.46 2.65 4.24
N GLY A 49 -11.45 3.00 3.40
CA GLY A 49 -11.67 4.37 2.96
C GLY A 49 -10.62 4.91 1.99
N VAL A 50 -9.96 4.03 1.24
CA VAL A 50 -8.97 4.38 0.22
C VAL A 50 -9.40 3.84 -1.13
N ILE A 51 -9.05 4.56 -2.20
CA ILE A 51 -9.27 4.12 -3.58
C ILE A 51 -7.96 3.48 -4.04
N ILE A 52 -8.01 2.21 -4.45
CA ILE A 52 -6.83 1.44 -4.85
C ILE A 52 -6.82 1.33 -6.37
N HIS A 53 -5.82 1.93 -7.01
CA HIS A 53 -5.54 1.78 -8.44
C HIS A 53 -4.27 0.96 -8.59
N SER A 54 -4.37 -0.35 -8.43
CA SER A 54 -3.22 -1.26 -8.54
C SER A 54 -3.65 -2.64 -9.05
N LYS A 55 -2.66 -3.46 -9.42
CA LYS A 55 -2.85 -4.87 -9.74
C LYS A 55 -2.03 -5.68 -8.76
N ILE A 56 -2.68 -6.55 -7.99
CA ILE A 56 -2.02 -7.48 -7.08
C ILE A 56 -2.21 -8.89 -7.62
N VAL A 57 -1.10 -9.59 -7.84
CA VAL A 57 -1.08 -10.97 -8.34
C VAL A 57 -0.44 -11.84 -7.26
N ILE A 58 -1.15 -12.89 -6.82
CA ILE A 58 -0.69 -13.82 -5.80
C ILE A 58 -0.74 -15.22 -6.40
N ASN A 59 0.40 -15.92 -6.46
CA ASN A 59 0.48 -17.27 -7.02
C ASN A 59 -0.09 -17.37 -8.45
N GLU A 60 0.20 -16.38 -9.31
CA GLU A 60 -0.37 -16.23 -10.66
C GLU A 60 -1.91 -16.07 -10.71
N LEU A 61 -2.60 -16.05 -9.57
CA LEU A 61 -3.99 -15.66 -9.45
C LEU A 61 -4.08 -14.13 -9.32
N THR A 62 -4.85 -13.51 -10.21
CA THR A 62 -5.18 -12.08 -10.07
C THR A 62 -6.31 -11.94 -9.05
N HIS A 63 -6.06 -11.25 -7.95
CA HIS A 63 -7.13 -10.74 -7.09
C HIS A 63 -7.53 -9.35 -7.63
N MET A 64 -8.75 -9.26 -8.17
CA MET A 64 -9.37 -8.01 -8.64
C MET A 64 -10.07 -7.28 -7.50
#